data_AF-A0A223S689-F1
#
_entry.id   AF-A0A223S689-F1
#
_cell.length_a   1.000
_cell.length_b   1.000
_cell.length_c   1.000
_cell.angle_alpha   90.00
_cell.angle_beta   90.00
_cell.angle_gamma   90.00
#
_symmetry.space_group_name_H-M   'P 1'
#
loop_
_entity.id
_entity.type
_entity.pdbx_description
1 polymer ?
#
loop_
_entity_poly.entity_id
_entity_poly.type
_entity_poly.pdbx_seq_one_letter_code
_entity_poly.pdbx_strand_id
1 'polypeptide(L)'
;MEQQRTKEWLRPRLAAVGRRSRLVPEQAHAVDLVPRAFDAEEIDTPEQRDVAAAAARTAISHEIETRWPGAPYVIRQGKASEFEDLALGTQSDALVVFGVVYEFDD
;
A
#
# COMPACT_ATOMS: atom_id res chain seq x y z
N MET A 1 9.48 -6.01 -20.57
CA MET A 1 9.10 -4.58 -20.43
C MET A 1 8.21 -4.30 -19.22
N GLU A 2 7.31 -5.22 -18.84
CA GLU A 2 6.43 -5.06 -17.67
C GLU A 2 7.17 -4.93 -16.34
N GLN A 3 8.14 -5.82 -16.06
CA GLN A 3 8.97 -5.75 -14.85
C GLN A 3 9.76 -4.43 -14.68
N GLN A 4 10.10 -3.77 -15.78
CA GLN A 4 10.82 -2.50 -15.73
C GLN A 4 9.90 -1.35 -15.33
N ARG A 5 8.67 -1.31 -15.88
CA ARG A 5 7.64 -0.34 -15.46
C ARG A 5 7.26 -0.52 -13.99
N THR A 6 7.16 -1.76 -13.52
CA THR A 6 6.91 -2.05 -12.10
C THR A 6 8.02 -1.49 -11.22
N LYS A 7 9.30 -1.69 -11.58
CA LYS A 7 10.44 -1.14 -10.82
C LYS A 7 10.49 0.38 -10.84
N GLU A 8 10.21 1.00 -11.99
CA GLU A 8 10.17 2.46 -12.14
C GLU A 8 9.04 3.09 -11.31
N TRP A 9 7.89 2.43 -11.23
CA TRP A 9 6.78 2.86 -10.38
C TRP A 9 7.07 2.64 -8.89
N LEU A 10 7.72 1.54 -8.53
CA LEU A 10 7.92 1.11 -7.14
C LEU A 10 9.02 1.91 -6.41
N ARG A 11 10.17 2.14 -7.06
CA ARG A 11 11.33 2.84 -6.46
C ARG A 11 11.00 4.16 -5.76
N PRO A 12 10.36 5.14 -6.40
CA PRO A 12 10.06 6.42 -5.74
C PRO A 12 9.11 6.24 -4.54
N ARG A 13 8.26 5.21 -4.56
CA ARG A 13 7.30 4.91 -3.50
C ARG A 13 7.97 4.24 -2.30
N LEU A 14 8.89 3.30 -2.52
CA LEU A 14 9.69 2.73 -1.43
C LEU A 14 10.54 3.80 -0.72
N ALA A 15 11.11 4.74 -1.48
CA ALA A 15 11.82 5.88 -0.91
C ALA A 15 10.89 6.82 -0.11
N ALA A 16 9.65 7.00 -0.53
CA ALA A 16 8.64 7.74 0.24
C ALA A 16 8.22 7.00 1.52
N VAL A 17 8.01 5.68 1.45
CA VAL A 17 7.75 4.83 2.63
C VAL A 17 8.88 4.93 3.64
N GLY A 18 10.14 4.83 3.21
CA GLY A 18 11.31 4.94 4.09
C GLY A 18 11.45 6.31 4.79
N ARG A 19 10.85 7.37 4.25
CA ARG A 19 10.83 8.70 4.89
C ARG A 19 9.72 8.86 5.94
N ARG A 20 8.74 7.96 5.94
CA ARG A 20 7.60 8.00 6.87
C ARG A 20 7.87 7.10 8.07
N SER A 21 8.17 7.73 9.20
CA SER A 21 8.19 7.06 10.50
C SER A 21 6.88 6.31 10.74
N ARG A 22 6.95 5.06 11.22
CA ARG A 22 5.81 4.16 11.58
C ARG A 22 5.13 3.38 10.43
N LEU A 23 5.58 3.52 9.19
CA LEU A 23 5.15 2.62 8.11
C LEU A 23 5.91 1.31 8.10
N VAL A 24 7.18 1.31 8.51
CA VAL A 24 7.97 0.12 8.80
C VAL A 24 8.73 0.35 10.11
N PRO A 25 9.22 -0.70 10.78
CA PRO A 25 10.15 -0.55 11.91
C PRO A 25 11.37 0.31 11.53
N GLU A 26 11.96 1.02 12.50
CA GLU A 26 13.12 1.89 12.24
C GLU A 26 14.37 1.11 11.79
N GLN A 27 14.47 -0.16 12.19
CA GLN A 27 15.54 -1.09 11.83
C GLN A 27 15.18 -1.90 10.58
N ALA A 28 14.30 -1.39 9.71
CA ALA A 28 13.82 -2.09 8.54
C ALA A 28 13.64 -1.15 7.35
N HIS A 29 13.75 -1.71 6.15
CA HIS A 29 13.52 -0.99 4.90
C HIS A 29 12.42 -1.67 4.08
N ALA A 30 11.64 -0.85 3.35
CA ALA A 30 10.56 -1.35 2.51
C ALA A 30 11.12 -1.96 1.21
N VAL A 31 10.66 -3.17 0.89
CA VAL A 31 11.09 -3.93 -0.30
C VAL A 31 10.00 -4.04 -1.36
N ASP A 32 8.73 -3.97 -0.95
CA ASP A 32 7.60 -3.95 -1.87
C ASP A 32 6.40 -3.17 -1.32
N LEU A 33 5.52 -2.77 -2.22
CA LEU A 33 4.32 -2.00 -1.94
C LEU A 33 3.14 -2.52 -2.77
N VAL A 34 2.05 -2.85 -2.09
CA VAL A 34 0.87 -3.50 -2.69
C VAL A 34 -0.37 -2.65 -2.43
N PRO A 35 -0.73 -1.72 -3.33
CA PRO A 35 -1.86 -0.84 -3.10
C PRO A 35 -3.16 -1.34 -3.75
N ARG A 36 -4.28 -0.86 -3.21
CA ARG A 36 -5.61 -0.80 -3.80
C ARG A 36 -6.20 0.57 -3.49
N ALA A 37 -6.78 1.20 -4.50
CA ALA A 37 -7.47 2.47 -4.37
C ALA A 37 -8.90 2.34 -4.88
N PHE A 38 -9.80 3.05 -4.22
CA PHE A 38 -11.22 3.10 -4.56
C PHE A 38 -11.62 4.56 -4.58
N ASP A 39 -12.09 5.04 -5.72
CA ASP A 39 -12.52 6.43 -5.85
C ASP A 39 -13.80 6.64 -5.03
N ALA A 40 -13.98 7.85 -4.49
CA ALA A 40 -15.14 8.15 -3.66
C ALA A 40 -16.45 8.04 -4.45
N GLU A 41 -16.41 8.24 -5.77
CA GLU A 41 -17.54 8.09 -6.69
C GLU A 41 -17.95 6.62 -6.92
N GLU A 42 -17.08 5.66 -6.61
CA GLU A 42 -17.37 4.22 -6.72
C GLU A 42 -18.01 3.64 -5.44
N ILE A 43 -18.07 4.44 -4.37
CA ILE A 43 -18.53 4.04 -3.04
C ILE A 43 -19.65 4.98 -2.59
N ASP A 44 -20.89 4.50 -2.65
CA ASP A 44 -22.07 5.29 -2.33
C ASP A 44 -22.29 5.45 -0.82
N THR A 45 -21.81 4.51 0.01
CA THR A 45 -22.06 4.51 1.46
C THR A 45 -20.83 4.21 2.33
N PRO A 46 -20.82 4.66 3.61
CA PRO A 46 -19.77 4.29 4.57
C PRO A 46 -19.61 2.78 4.75
N GLU A 47 -20.70 2.02 4.76
CA GLU A 47 -20.67 0.56 4.93
C GLU A 47 -20.01 -0.12 3.74
N GLN A 48 -20.29 0.35 2.52
CA GLN A 48 -19.61 -0.12 1.32
C GLN A 48 -18.11 0.19 1.38
N ARG A 49 -17.73 1.36 1.92
CA ARG A 49 -16.32 1.72 2.15
C ARG A 49 -15.63 0.73 3.08
N ASP A 50 -16.27 0.37 4.18
CA ASP A 50 -15.71 -0.56 5.16
C ASP A 50 -15.58 -1.98 4.59
N VAL A 51 -16.56 -2.42 3.80
CA VAL A 51 -16.51 -3.71 3.09
C VAL A 51 -15.40 -3.72 2.05
N ALA A 52 -15.28 -2.65 1.23
CA ALA A 52 -14.20 -2.51 0.26
C ALA A 52 -12.83 -2.51 0.94
N ALA A 53 -12.68 -1.80 2.06
CA ALA A 53 -11.45 -1.78 2.84
C ALA A 53 -11.11 -3.17 3.43
N ALA A 54 -12.10 -3.90 3.96
CA ALA A 54 -11.90 -5.25 4.46
C ALA A 54 -11.49 -6.23 3.35
N ALA A 55 -12.18 -6.19 2.21
CA ALA A 55 -11.85 -7.01 1.04
C ALA A 55 -10.45 -6.70 0.51
N ALA A 56 -10.08 -5.42 0.42
CA ALA A 56 -8.76 -4.98 -0.02
C ALA A 56 -7.65 -5.49 0.91
N ARG A 57 -7.82 -5.40 2.23
CA ARG A 57 -6.84 -5.92 3.21
C ARG A 57 -6.60 -7.41 3.02
N THR A 58 -7.68 -8.19 2.85
CA THR A 58 -7.59 -9.64 2.60
C THR A 58 -6.87 -9.94 1.29
N ALA A 59 -7.24 -9.25 0.21
CA ALA A 59 -6.63 -9.44 -1.11
C ALA A 59 -5.13 -9.09 -1.09
N ILE A 60 -4.76 -7.97 -0.48
CA ILE A 60 -3.37 -7.53 -0.32
C ILE A 60 -2.58 -8.55 0.49
N SER A 61 -3.12 -9.02 1.63
CA SER A 61 -2.47 -10.03 2.47
C SER A 61 -2.18 -11.30 1.67
N HIS A 62 -3.16 -11.80 0.91
CA HIS A 62 -2.97 -13.00 0.09
C HIS A 62 -1.94 -12.77 -1.02
N GLU A 63 -1.97 -11.61 -1.67
CA GLU A 63 -1.01 -11.27 -2.72
C GLU A 63 0.43 -11.17 -2.18
N ILE A 64 0.61 -10.59 -0.99
CA ILE A 64 1.91 -10.55 -0.30
C ILE A 64 2.37 -11.96 0.02
N GLU A 65 1.55 -12.79 0.66
CA GLU A 65 1.93 -14.18 1.01
C GLU A 65 2.29 -15.01 -0.23
N THR A 66 1.67 -14.73 -1.37
CA THR A 66 1.98 -15.42 -2.64
C THR A 66 3.32 -14.96 -3.22
N ARG A 67 3.64 -13.67 -3.14
CA ARG A 67 4.84 -13.08 -3.75
C ARG A 67 6.07 -13.10 -2.84
N TRP A 68 5.84 -13.01 -1.53
CA TRP A 68 6.84 -12.89 -0.48
C TRP A 68 6.49 -13.83 0.69
N PRO A 69 6.55 -15.17 0.50
CA PRO A 69 6.10 -16.11 1.52
C PRO A 69 6.86 -15.95 2.83
N GLY A 70 6.14 -15.69 3.93
CA GLY A 70 6.72 -15.53 5.27
C GLY A 70 7.49 -14.21 5.50
N ALA A 71 7.52 -13.30 4.53
CA ALA A 71 8.11 -11.98 4.72
C ALA A 71 7.23 -11.14 5.66
N PRO A 72 7.80 -10.30 6.54
CA PRO A 72 7.01 -9.44 7.39
C PRO A 72 6.42 -8.28 6.57
N TYR A 73 5.19 -7.91 6.90
CA TYR A 73 4.49 -6.82 6.24
C TYR A 73 3.56 -6.09 7.20
N VAL A 74 3.20 -4.86 6.84
CA VAL A 74 2.09 -4.13 7.49
C VAL A 74 1.07 -3.71 6.44
N ILE A 75 -0.20 -3.65 6.85
CA ILE A 75 -1.25 -3.06 6.04
C ILE A 75 -1.72 -1.75 6.68
N ARG A 76 -1.95 -0.74 5.85
CA ARG A 76 -2.46 0.58 6.23
C ARG A 76 -3.63 0.95 5.32
N GLN A 77 -4.49 1.82 5.84
CA GLN A 77 -5.61 2.40 5.10
C GLN A 77 -5.80 3.86 5.47
N GLY A 78 -6.38 4.65 4.57
CA GLY A 78 -6.78 6.04 4.80
C GLY A 78 -7.17 6.71 3.49
N LYS A 79 -7.22 8.04 3.48
CA LYS A 79 -7.45 8.83 2.26
C LYS A 79 -6.15 8.97 1.47
N ALA A 80 -6.26 9.06 0.15
CA ALA A 80 -5.09 9.27 -0.71
C ALA A 80 -4.28 10.52 -0.33
N SER A 81 -4.94 11.60 0.10
CA SER A 81 -4.31 12.83 0.60
C SER A 81 -3.44 12.63 1.85
N GLU A 82 -3.73 11.62 2.69
CA GLU A 82 -2.86 11.28 3.83
C GLU A 82 -1.54 10.62 3.38
N PHE A 83 -1.48 10.17 2.12
CA PHE A 83 -0.38 9.42 1.50
C PHE A 83 0.00 9.99 0.13
N GLU A 84 -0.08 11.32 -0.05
CA GLU A 84 0.10 11.99 -1.35
C GLU A 84 1.45 11.67 -2.02
N ASP A 85 2.51 11.55 -1.23
CA ASP A 85 3.86 11.20 -1.64
C ASP A 85 3.99 9.76 -2.18
N LEU A 86 3.04 8.88 -1.84
CA LEU A 86 2.94 7.54 -2.40
C LEU A 86 2.18 7.50 -3.73
N ALA A 87 1.43 8.57 -4.07
CA ALA A 87 0.65 8.69 -5.30
C ALA A 87 -0.15 7.40 -5.62
N LEU A 88 -0.96 6.95 -4.66
CA LEU A 88 -1.70 5.68 -4.70
C LEU A 88 -3.13 5.80 -5.20
N GLY A 89 -3.68 7.02 -5.24
CA GLY A 89 -5.03 7.30 -5.73
C GLY A 89 -5.02 8.50 -6.68
N THR A 90 -6.03 8.56 -7.55
CA THR A 90 -6.24 9.65 -8.51
C THR A 90 -6.93 10.85 -7.88
N GLN A 91 -7.82 10.60 -6.91
CA GLN A 91 -8.56 11.64 -6.17
C GLN A 91 -8.07 11.74 -4.73
N SER A 92 -8.07 12.95 -4.17
CA SER A 92 -7.51 13.21 -2.82
C SER A 92 -8.28 12.53 -1.69
N ASP A 93 -9.57 12.28 -1.88
CA ASP A 93 -10.50 11.65 -0.95
C ASP A 93 -10.74 10.17 -1.23
N ALA A 94 -10.09 9.61 -2.28
CA ALA A 94 -10.12 8.19 -2.56
C ALA A 94 -9.65 7.38 -1.34
N LEU A 95 -10.35 6.28 -1.06
CA LEU A 95 -9.90 5.32 -0.07
C LEU A 95 -8.70 4.58 -0.65
N VAL A 96 -7.58 4.60 0.06
CA VAL A 96 -6.41 3.78 -0.26
C VAL A 96 -6.20 2.75 0.83
N VAL A 97 -5.92 1.51 0.44
CA VAL A 97 -5.47 0.43 1.30
C VAL A 97 -4.19 -0.12 0.69
N PHE A 98 -3.13 -0.23 1.46
CA PHE A 98 -1.85 -0.70 0.94
C PHE A 98 -1.09 -1.53 1.95
N GLY A 99 -0.42 -2.57 1.44
CA GLY A 99 0.53 -3.38 2.19
C GLY A 99 1.95 -2.95 1.88
N VAL A 100 2.79 -2.87 2.91
CA VAL A 100 4.24 -2.64 2.78
C VAL A 100 4.96 -3.89 3.25
N VAL A 101 5.73 -4.51 2.37
CA VAL A 101 6.65 -5.61 2.72
C VAL A 101 7.98 -4.98 3.08
N TYR A 102 8.61 -5.49 4.14
CA TYR A 102 9.88 -4.95 4.62
C TYR A 102 10.85 -6.05 5.02
N GLU A 103 12.12 -5.70 5.09
CA GLU A 103 13.20 -6.54 5.61
C GLU A 103 13.93 -5.77 6.71
N PHE A 104 14.42 -6.49 7.73
CA PHE A 104 15.23 -5.88 8.77
C PHE A 104 16.65 -5.65 8.26
N ASP A 105 17.23 -4.52 8.61
CA ASP A 105 18.64 -4.24 8.37
C ASP A 105 19.47 -5.08 9.35
N ASP A 106 20.37 -5.92 8.83
CA ASP A 106 21.35 -6.70 9.62
C ASP A 106 22.43 -5.81 10.26
#